data_AF-A0A2S9PTJ3-F1
#
_entry.id   AF-A0A2S9PTJ3-F1
#
_cell.length_a   1.000
_cell.length_b   1.000
_cell.length_c   1.000
_cell.angle_alpha   90.00
_cell.angle_beta   90.00
_cell.angle_gamma   90.00
#
_symmetry.space_group_name_H-M   'P 1'
#
loop_
_entity.id
_entity.type
_entity.pdbx_description
1 polymer ?
#
loop_
_entity_poly.entity_id
_entity_poly.type
_entity_poly.pdbx_seq_one_letter_code
_entity_poly.pdbx_strand_id
1 'polypeptide(L)'
;MAGTDHGHTPAAWAGSIVAFVGFCVAGAFMVADNPVGFWVGIGVILLGGVIGGAMKLAGMGSKESPDLARARELAAQRDRTPETARADAHA
;
A
#
# COMPACT_ATOMS: atom_id res chain seq x y z
N MET A 1 -13.61 -14.14 7.12
CA MET A 1 -14.41 -13.65 5.98
C MET A 1 -13.76 -12.35 5.52
N ALA A 2 -12.89 -12.41 4.52
CA ALA A 2 -12.20 -11.24 4.00
C ALA A 2 -13.23 -10.37 3.27
N GLY A 3 -13.40 -9.13 3.72
CA GLY A 3 -14.33 -8.17 3.11
C GLY A 3 -14.06 -8.04 1.62
N THR A 4 -15.12 -8.24 0.84
CA THR A 4 -15.11 -8.24 -0.62
C THR A 4 -14.99 -6.80 -1.14
N ASP A 5 -13.78 -6.24 -1.09
CA ASP A 5 -13.38 -5.03 -1.84
C ASP A 5 -11.88 -5.10 -2.14
N HIS A 6 -11.47 -6.15 -2.88
CA HIS A 6 -10.08 -6.33 -3.29
C HIS A 6 -9.80 -5.48 -4.52
N GLY A 7 -9.42 -4.22 -4.32
CA GLY A 7 -8.64 -3.41 -5.27
C GLY A 7 -8.90 -3.66 -6.77
N HIS A 8 -10.13 -3.45 -7.24
CA HIS A 8 -10.44 -3.54 -8.68
C HIS A 8 -9.93 -2.33 -9.48
N THR A 9 -9.13 -1.46 -8.89
CA THR A 9 -8.45 -0.38 -9.59
C THR A 9 -7.09 -0.88 -10.07
N PRO A 10 -6.82 -0.92 -11.40
CA PRO A 10 -5.51 -1.25 -11.95
C PRO A 10 -4.34 -0.47 -11.32
N ALA A 11 -4.65 0.72 -10.81
CA ALA A 11 -3.73 1.57 -10.08
C ALA A 11 -3.10 0.96 -8.83
N ALA A 12 -3.81 0.06 -8.14
CA ALA A 12 -3.32 -0.51 -6.87
C ALA A 12 -2.21 -1.55 -7.07
N TRP A 13 -2.25 -2.30 -8.17
CA TRP A 13 -1.35 -3.44 -8.42
C TRP A 13 -0.36 -3.22 -9.57
N ALA A 14 -0.58 -2.22 -10.43
CA ALA A 14 0.35 -1.93 -11.53
C ALA A 14 1.75 -1.56 -11.01
N GLY A 15 1.84 -0.76 -9.94
CA GLY A 15 3.12 -0.39 -9.35
C GLY A 15 3.90 -1.58 -8.77
N SER A 16 3.19 -2.50 -8.08
CA SER A 16 3.82 -3.68 -7.47
C SER A 16 4.27 -4.70 -8.51
N ILE A 17 3.53 -4.87 -9.62
CA ILE A 17 3.99 -5.72 -10.74
C ILE A 17 5.24 -5.18 -11.38
N VAL A 18 5.28 -3.87 -11.70
CA VAL A 18 6.45 -3.27 -12.32
C VAL A 18 7.67 -3.40 -11.40
N ALA A 19 7.51 -3.16 -10.09
CA ALA A 19 8.56 -3.38 -9.11
C ALA A 19 9.01 -4.85 -9.02
N PHE A 20 8.07 -5.80 -9.08
CA PHE A 20 8.38 -7.23 -9.06
C PHE A 20 9.17 -7.67 -10.29
N VAL A 21 8.77 -7.21 -11.48
CA VAL A 21 9.51 -7.45 -12.73
C VAL A 21 10.92 -6.86 -12.64
N GLY A 22 11.06 -5.62 -12.18
CA GLY A 22 12.37 -4.98 -12.01
C GLY A 22 13.27 -5.72 -11.02
N PHE A 23 12.69 -6.24 -9.92
CA PHE A 23 13.40 -7.07 -8.95
C PHE A 23 13.90 -8.39 -9.56
N CYS A 24 13.06 -9.09 -10.32
CA CYS A 24 13.48 -10.32 -11.03
C CYS A 24 14.60 -10.06 -12.02
N VAL A 25 14.52 -8.96 -12.79
CA VAL A 25 15.57 -8.55 -13.74
C VAL A 25 16.87 -8.20 -13.03
N ALA A 26 16.80 -7.40 -11.97
CA ALA A 26 17.98 -7.05 -11.17
C ALA A 26 18.62 -8.29 -10.54
N GLY A 27 17.83 -9.22 -10.02
CA GLY A 27 18.31 -10.49 -9.47
C GLY A 27 19.00 -11.37 -10.52
N ALA A 28 18.42 -11.50 -11.72
CA ALA A 28 19.02 -12.26 -12.81
C ALA A 28 20.39 -11.69 -13.24
N PHE A 29 20.50 -10.36 -13.35
CA PHE A 29 21.76 -9.71 -13.74
C PHE A 29 22.79 -9.64 -12.61
N MET A 30 22.35 -9.63 -11.34
CA MET A 30 23.24 -9.78 -10.20
C MET A 30 23.93 -11.16 -10.23
N VAL A 31 23.19 -12.22 -10.54
CA VAL A 31 23.76 -13.58 -10.68
C VAL A 31 24.68 -13.69 -11.90
N ALA A 32 24.39 -12.96 -12.97
CA ALA A 32 25.20 -12.93 -14.18
C ALA A 32 26.46 -12.02 -14.10
N ASP A 33 26.77 -11.46 -12.92
CA ASP A 33 27.85 -10.48 -12.72
C ASP A 33 27.84 -9.35 -13.77
N ASN A 34 26.64 -8.85 -14.08
CA ASN A 34 26.45 -7.77 -15.06
C ASN A 34 25.92 -6.51 -14.35
N PRO A 35 26.82 -5.57 -13.98
CA PRO A 35 26.44 -4.35 -13.27
C PRO A 35 25.45 -3.48 -14.05
N VAL A 36 25.60 -3.43 -15.37
CA VAL A 36 24.74 -2.61 -16.24
C VAL A 36 23.30 -3.14 -16.22
N GLY A 37 23.13 -4.45 -16.39
CA GLY A 37 21.82 -5.10 -16.33
C GLY A 37 21.15 -4.97 -14.95
N PHE A 38 21.94 -5.02 -13.87
CA PHE A 38 21.44 -4.78 -12.52
C PHE A 38 20.84 -3.36 -12.39
N TRP A 39 21.57 -2.32 -12.82
CA TRP A 39 21.08 -0.94 -12.77
C TRP A 39 19.87 -0.69 -13.67
N VAL A 40 19.78 -1.38 -14.80
CA VAL A 40 18.56 -1.38 -15.63
C VAL A 40 17.37 -1.93 -14.82
N GLY A 41 17.56 -3.04 -14.11
CA GLY A 41 16.53 -3.61 -13.22
C GLY A 41 16.10 -2.63 -12.11
N ILE A 42 17.07 -1.95 -11.48
CA ILE A 42 16.79 -0.88 -10.49
C ILE A 42 16.00 0.27 -11.12
N GLY A 43 16.34 0.67 -12.35
CA GLY A 43 15.60 1.68 -13.11
C GLY A 43 14.13 1.31 -13.32
N VAL A 44 13.84 0.04 -13.60
CA VAL A 44 12.46 -0.48 -13.74
C VAL A 44 11.71 -0.41 -12.41
N ILE A 45 12.36 -0.73 -11.28
CA ILE A 45 11.73 -0.61 -9.95
C ILE A 45 11.34 0.84 -9.66
N LEU A 46 12.25 1.79 -9.92
CA LEU A 46 11.99 3.21 -9.74
C LEU A 46 10.83 3.69 -10.64
N LEU A 47 10.77 3.20 -11.88
CA LEU A 47 9.64 3.48 -12.78
C LEU A 47 8.31 2.98 -12.19
N GLY A 48 8.30 1.81 -11.54
CA GLY A 48 7.11 1.31 -10.82
C GLY A 48 6.65 2.26 -9.72
N GLY A 49 7.59 2.85 -8.97
CA GLY A 49 7.30 3.89 -7.98
C GLY A 49 6.76 5.19 -8.59
N VAL A 50 7.34 5.63 -9.71
CA VAL A 50 6.87 6.81 -10.46
C VAL A 50 5.45 6.59 -10.99
N ILE A 51 5.16 5.42 -11.56
CA ILE A 51 3.82 5.05 -12.04
C ILE A 51 2.83 5.02 -10.87
N GLY A 52 3.19 4.38 -9.75
CA GLY A 52 2.38 4.38 -8.51
C GLY A 52 2.06 5.80 -8.02
N GLY A 53 3.08 6.67 -7.99
CA GLY A 53 2.94 8.07 -7.62
C GLY A 53 2.04 8.85 -8.59
N ALA A 54 2.23 8.68 -9.90
CA ALA A 54 1.42 9.31 -10.93
C ALA A 54 -0.06 8.89 -10.82
N MET A 55 -0.34 7.62 -10.53
CA MET A 55 -1.71 7.12 -10.34
C MET A 55 -2.36 7.65 -9.06
N LYS A 56 -1.58 7.86 -7.99
CA LYS A 56 -2.04 8.55 -6.78
C LYS A 56 -2.42 10.00 -7.08
N LEU A 57 -1.57 10.71 -7.84
CA LEU A 57 -1.80 12.11 -8.23
C LEU A 57 -3.00 12.25 -9.20
N ALA A 58 -3.22 11.25 -10.06
CA ALA A 58 -4.38 11.17 -10.95
C ALA A 58 -5.71 10.87 -10.21
N GLY A 59 -5.72 10.79 -8.88
CA GLY A 59 -6.94 10.59 -8.09
C GLY A 59 -7.49 9.16 -8.16
N MET A 60 -6.70 8.20 -8.67
CA MET A 60 -7.03 6.77 -8.71
C MET A 60 -6.62 6.03 -7.42
N GLY A 61 -6.15 6.76 -6.40
CA GLY A 61 -5.97 6.21 -5.05
C GLY A 61 -7.33 6.00 -4.37
N SER A 62 -7.44 4.95 -3.56
CA SER A 62 -8.65 4.65 -2.79
C SER A 62 -9.10 5.87 -2.00
N LYS A 63 -10.28 6.40 -2.33
CA LYS A 63 -10.96 7.38 -1.49
C LYS A 63 -11.45 6.65 -0.25
N GLU A 64 -11.12 7.15 0.94
CA GLU A 64 -11.65 6.62 2.19
C GLU A 64 -13.19 6.64 2.08
N SER A 65 -13.82 5.46 2.15
CA SER A 65 -15.28 5.38 2.10
C SER A 65 -15.83 6.15 3.32
N PRO A 66 -16.90 6.95 3.17
CA PRO A 66 -17.54 7.62 4.31
C PRO A 66 -17.91 6.66 5.45
N ASP A 67 -18.13 5.38 5.15
CA ASP A 67 -18.37 4.34 6.15
C ASP A 67 -17.11 3.98 6.97
N LEU A 68 -15.93 3.97 6.34
CA LEU A 68 -14.65 3.75 7.04
C LEU A 68 -14.30 4.95 7.92
N ALA A 69 -14.55 6.17 7.44
CA ALA A 69 -14.36 7.38 8.22
C ALA A 69 -15.26 7.40 9.46
N ARG A 70 -16.55 7.05 9.28
CA ARG A 70 -17.52 6.93 10.39
C ARG A 70 -17.14 5.82 11.37
N ALA A 71 -16.69 4.65 10.89
CA ALA A 71 -16.26 3.56 11.75
C ALA A 71 -15.05 3.94 12.61
N ARG A 72 -14.10 4.69 12.05
CA ARG A 72 -12.93 5.21 12.79
C ARG A 72 -13.33 6.23 13.85
N GLU A 73 -14.26 7.12 13.53
CA GLU A 73 -14.78 8.10 14.50
C GLU A 73 -15.51 7.42 15.66
N LEU A 74 -16.36 6.43 15.37
CA LEU A 74 -17.02 5.62 16.40
C LEU A 74 -16.02 4.86 17.28
N ALA A 75 -14.96 4.30 16.70
CA ALA A 75 -13.88 3.67 17.47
C ALA A 75 -13.16 4.68 18.38
N ALA A 76 -12.86 5.88 17.87
CA ALA A 76 -12.23 6.96 18.66
C ALA A 76 -13.15 7.57 19.73
N GLN A 77 -14.47 7.43 19.58
CA GLN A 77 -15.45 7.81 20.61
C GLN A 77 -15.54 6.72 21.69
N ARG A 78 -15.54 5.44 21.31
CA ARG A 78 -15.60 4.31 22.24
C ARG A 78 -14.43 4.31 23.24
N ASP A 79 -13.24 4.67 22.80
CA ASP A 79 -12.05 4.78 23.67
C ASP A 79 -12.12 5.98 24.64
N ARG A 80 -12.97 6.98 24.34
CA ARG A 80 -13.21 8.17 25.18
C ARG A 80 -14.42 8.04 26.10
N THR A 81 -15.20 6.96 25.98
CA THR A 81 -16.37 6.73 26.83
C THR A 81 -15.92 6.39 28.26
N PRO A 82 -16.57 6.93 29.30
CA PRO A 82 -16.22 6.68 30.71
C PRO A 82 -16.31 5.21 31.18
N GLU A 83 -16.76 4.30 30.32
CA GLU A 83 -16.81 2.86 30.58
C GLU A 83 -15.41 2.23 30.60
N THR A 84 -14.50 2.65 29.70
CA THR A 84 -13.08 2.27 29.76
C THR A 84 -12.44 2.89 31.00
N ALA A 85 -12.57 4.21 31.20
CA ALA A 85 -12.08 4.91 32.39
C ALA A 85 -12.50 4.30 33.74
N ARG A 86 -13.69 3.67 33.81
CA ARG A 86 -14.15 2.89 34.97
C ARG A 86 -13.54 1.50 35.04
N ALA A 87 -13.34 0.82 33.92
CA ALA A 87 -12.67 -0.48 33.86
C ALA A 87 -11.21 -0.39 34.36
N ASP A 88 -10.48 0.68 34.02
CA ASP A 88 -9.12 0.92 34.53
C ASP A 88 -9.09 1.27 36.03
N ALA A 89 -10.16 1.87 36.56
CA ALA A 89 -10.29 2.19 37.98
C ALA A 89 -10.61 0.98 38.87
N HIS A 90 -10.94 -0.17 38.27
CA HIS A 90 -11.28 -1.42 38.96
C HIS A 90 -10.24 -2.55 38.74
N ALA A 91 -9.11 -2.25 38.09
CA ALA A 91 -7.97 -3.16 37.90
C ALA A 91 -6.82 -2.83 38.87
#